data_AF-A0A931TN48-F1
#
_entry.id   AF-A0A931TN48-F1
#
_cell.length_a   1.000
_cell.length_b   1.000
_cell.length_c   1.000
_cell.angle_alpha   90.00
_cell.angle_beta   90.00
_cell.angle_gamma   90.00
#
_symmetry.space_group_name_H-M   'P 1'
#
loop_
_entity.id
_entity.type
_entity.pdbx_description
1 polymer ?
#
loop_
_entity_poly.entity_id
_entity_poly.type
_entity_poly.pdbx_seq_one_letter_code
_entity_poly.pdbx_strand_id
1 'polypeptide(L)'
;MRKTVAALAVTALLTSGTASAEPIAVSAFGGSGASVSGLAALGNSIDFGLAFTTSAPVFLMFNGLRAEQNYQVNIALPSASWTGLTAEVLNSAGGPHNEGDPTQPGYIPTGWSTSTDDDGFSFAQRAGLARSLVAGGGSFAVTADEGTNLRDLLSFSGMATGAAVLSFGLRDYDGNQSFLVRLAAARANAVPTPEPASMLLVGAGLIGTANAIRRRKGARHG
;
A
#
# COMPACT_ATOMS: atom_id res chain seq x y z
N MET A 1 43.28 -25.84 -65.43
CA MET A 1 42.06 -26.24 -64.70
C MET A 1 41.64 -25.09 -63.80
N ARG A 2 40.57 -24.37 -64.18
CA ARG A 2 40.10 -23.17 -63.48
C ARG A 2 39.16 -23.59 -62.34
N LYS A 3 39.42 -23.11 -61.13
CA LYS A 3 38.60 -23.34 -59.93
C LYS A 3 37.46 -22.33 -59.92
N THR A 4 36.22 -22.78 -59.94
CA THR A 4 35.02 -21.96 -59.69
C THR A 4 34.44 -22.37 -58.34
N VAL A 5 34.53 -21.46 -57.36
CA VAL A 5 33.81 -21.55 -56.09
C VAL A 5 32.60 -20.64 -56.22
N ALA A 6 31.39 -21.20 -56.17
CA ALA A 6 30.14 -20.45 -56.14
C ALA A 6 29.84 -20.09 -54.68
N ALA A 7 29.72 -18.79 -54.39
CA ALA A 7 29.27 -18.29 -53.09
C ALA A 7 27.74 -18.14 -53.12
N LEU A 8 27.05 -18.88 -52.26
CA LEU A 8 25.62 -18.77 -52.04
C LEU A 8 25.38 -17.72 -50.95
N ALA A 9 24.89 -16.54 -51.34
CA ALA A 9 24.50 -15.49 -50.39
C ALA A 9 23.09 -15.79 -49.85
N VAL A 10 23.00 -16.17 -48.57
CA VAL A 10 21.74 -16.26 -47.84
C VAL A 10 21.48 -14.90 -47.19
N THR A 11 20.64 -14.08 -47.82
CA THR A 11 20.12 -12.84 -47.23
C THR A 11 18.98 -13.21 -46.29
N ALA A 12 19.29 -13.50 -45.03
CA ALA A 12 18.28 -13.59 -43.99
C ALA A 12 17.76 -12.18 -43.68
N LEU A 13 16.52 -11.89 -44.09
CA LEU A 13 15.78 -10.72 -43.62
C LEU A 13 15.58 -10.86 -42.11
N LEU A 14 16.47 -10.22 -41.35
CA LEU A 14 16.24 -9.92 -39.94
C LEU A 14 15.13 -8.89 -39.86
N THR A 15 13.87 -9.34 -39.84
CA THR A 15 12.79 -8.54 -39.30
C THR A 15 13.06 -8.38 -37.80
N SER A 16 13.76 -7.31 -37.45
CA SER A 16 13.86 -6.83 -36.08
C SER A 16 12.45 -6.46 -35.62
N GLY A 17 11.71 -7.42 -35.08
CA GLY A 17 10.52 -7.16 -34.31
C GLY A 17 10.95 -6.28 -33.15
N THR A 18 10.45 -5.04 -33.12
CA THR A 18 10.59 -4.20 -31.93
C THR A 18 9.84 -4.90 -30.82
N ALA A 19 10.57 -5.57 -29.92
CA ALA A 19 10.03 -6.01 -28.65
C ALA A 19 9.56 -4.75 -27.91
N SER A 20 8.28 -4.41 -28.07
CA SER A 20 7.66 -3.37 -27.27
C SER A 20 7.50 -3.97 -25.89
N ALA A 21 8.23 -3.46 -24.91
CA ALA A 21 7.94 -3.76 -23.51
C ALA A 21 6.47 -3.44 -23.25
N GLU A 22 5.75 -4.33 -22.58
CA GLU A 22 4.39 -4.07 -22.14
C GLU A 22 4.40 -2.81 -21.24
N PRO A 23 3.44 -1.88 -21.39
CA PRO A 23 3.39 -0.70 -20.53
C PRO A 23 3.23 -1.12 -19.06
N ILE A 24 4.00 -0.49 -18.17
CA ILE A 24 3.80 -0.65 -16.73
C ILE A 24 2.39 -0.19 -16.38
N ALA A 25 1.64 -1.05 -15.70
CA ALA A 25 0.27 -0.78 -15.28
C ALA A 25 0.15 -0.87 -13.76
N VAL A 26 -0.64 0.05 -13.19
CA VAL A 26 -1.02 0.06 -11.78
C VAL A 26 -2.52 0.25 -11.66
N SER A 27 -3.20 -0.62 -10.91
CA SER A 27 -4.66 -0.54 -10.73
C SER A 27 -5.09 -0.98 -9.33
N ALA A 28 -6.26 -0.53 -8.88
CA ALA A 28 -6.84 -1.02 -7.64
C ALA A 28 -7.46 -2.42 -7.85
N PHE A 29 -7.10 -3.37 -7.00
CA PHE A 29 -7.60 -4.73 -7.02
C PHE A 29 -8.76 -4.92 -6.04
N GLY A 30 -9.67 -5.84 -6.37
CA GLY A 30 -10.70 -6.35 -5.45
C GLY A 30 -11.81 -5.38 -5.04
N GLY A 31 -12.01 -4.27 -5.76
CA GLY A 31 -13.12 -3.34 -5.49
C GLY A 31 -13.00 -2.57 -4.17
N SER A 32 -11.78 -2.33 -3.69
CA SER A 32 -11.44 -1.69 -2.40
C SER A 32 -11.98 -0.26 -2.17
N GLY A 33 -12.78 0.29 -3.10
CA GLY A 33 -13.20 1.69 -3.07
C GLY A 33 -12.04 2.67 -3.33
N ALA A 34 -10.91 2.16 -3.80
CA ALA A 34 -9.74 2.94 -4.17
C ALA A 34 -9.68 3.17 -5.69
N SER A 35 -9.14 4.31 -6.10
CA SER A 35 -8.86 4.62 -7.51
C SER A 35 -7.44 5.13 -7.69
N VAL A 36 -6.79 4.62 -8.73
CA VAL A 36 -5.47 5.08 -9.21
C VAL A 36 -5.70 6.16 -10.26
N SER A 37 -4.93 7.24 -10.20
CA SER A 37 -5.04 8.38 -11.11
C SER A 37 -3.66 8.93 -11.47
N GLY A 38 -3.54 9.53 -12.66
CA GLY A 38 -2.32 10.21 -13.08
C GLY A 38 -1.08 9.30 -13.14
N LEU A 39 -1.25 8.02 -13.50
CA LEU A 39 -0.14 7.07 -13.63
C LEU A 39 0.86 7.56 -14.67
N ALA A 40 2.11 7.73 -14.25
CA ALA A 40 3.25 8.01 -15.10
C ALA A 40 4.38 7.03 -14.77
N ALA A 41 4.85 6.30 -15.78
CA ALA A 41 6.01 5.44 -15.67
C ALA A 41 7.11 5.94 -16.61
N LEU A 42 8.14 6.59 -16.05
CA LEU A 42 9.25 7.16 -16.82
C LEU A 42 10.58 6.61 -16.32
N GLY A 43 11.27 5.85 -17.18
CA GLY A 43 12.49 5.16 -16.80
C GLY A 43 12.22 4.18 -15.64
N ASN A 44 12.80 4.47 -14.48
CA ASN A 44 12.65 3.68 -13.26
C ASN A 44 11.70 4.34 -12.24
N SER A 45 11.02 5.44 -12.60
CA SER A 45 10.03 6.08 -11.71
C SER A 45 8.63 5.63 -12.06
N ILE A 46 7.83 5.30 -11.05
CA ILE A 46 6.41 5.01 -11.14
C ILE A 46 5.68 5.96 -10.20
N ASP A 47 4.96 6.92 -10.77
CA ASP A 47 4.30 7.99 -10.03
C ASP A 47 2.78 7.92 -10.28
N PHE A 48 1.98 7.97 -9.22
CA PHE A 48 0.52 8.05 -9.34
C PHE A 48 -0.14 8.62 -8.08
N GLY A 49 -1.37 9.11 -8.24
CA GLY A 49 -2.26 9.45 -7.14
C GLY A 49 -3.16 8.28 -6.79
N LEU A 50 -3.35 8.06 -5.48
CA LEU A 50 -4.28 7.07 -4.95
C LEU A 50 -5.35 7.79 -4.14
N ALA A 51 -6.62 7.62 -4.53
CA ALA A 51 -7.76 8.08 -3.76
C ALA A 51 -8.48 6.88 -3.12
N PHE A 52 -8.85 6.99 -1.84
CA PHE A 52 -9.60 5.97 -1.12
C PHE A 52 -10.27 6.58 0.11
N THR A 53 -11.50 6.15 0.40
CA THR A 53 -12.37 6.76 1.42
C THR A 53 -12.52 5.92 2.68
N THR A 54 -12.20 4.63 2.61
CA THR A 54 -12.32 3.69 3.73
C THR A 54 -11.00 3.61 4.50
N SER A 55 -11.07 3.09 5.73
CA SER A 55 -9.89 2.64 6.49
C SER A 55 -9.46 1.23 6.10
N ALA A 56 -10.15 0.59 5.15
CA ALA A 56 -9.82 -0.76 4.71
C ALA A 56 -8.48 -0.77 3.96
N PRO A 57 -7.74 -1.89 3.99
CA PRO A 57 -6.56 -2.05 3.17
C PRO A 57 -6.89 -1.90 1.68
N VAL A 58 -6.02 -1.21 0.96
CA VAL A 58 -6.06 -1.09 -0.50
C VAL A 58 -5.09 -2.09 -1.08
N PHE A 59 -5.51 -2.82 -2.11
CA PHE A 59 -4.63 -3.70 -2.88
C PHE A 59 -4.37 -3.05 -4.23
N LEU A 60 -3.10 -2.86 -4.57
CA LEU A 60 -2.65 -2.30 -5.84
C LEU A 60 -2.04 -3.42 -6.67
N MET A 61 -2.59 -3.69 -7.84
CA MET A 61 -2.00 -4.59 -8.82
C MET A 61 -0.94 -3.85 -9.63
N PHE A 62 0.27 -4.38 -9.64
CA PHE A 62 1.35 -3.96 -10.52
C PHE A 62 1.56 -5.00 -11.62
N ASN A 63 1.82 -4.55 -12.84
CA ASN A 63 2.16 -5.40 -13.98
C ASN A 63 3.13 -4.67 -14.93
N GLY A 64 3.88 -5.43 -15.73
CA GLY A 64 4.76 -4.91 -16.78
C GLY A 64 6.10 -4.37 -16.27
N LEU A 65 6.50 -4.68 -15.04
CA LEU A 65 7.83 -4.37 -14.54
C LEU A 65 8.86 -5.22 -15.29
N ARG A 66 10.02 -4.64 -15.62
CA ARG A 66 11.08 -5.39 -16.28
C ARG A 66 11.90 -6.17 -15.27
N ALA A 67 12.34 -7.34 -15.71
CA ALA A 67 13.21 -8.24 -14.93
C ALA A 67 14.42 -7.48 -14.38
N GLU A 68 14.75 -7.77 -13.12
CA GLU A 68 15.90 -7.24 -12.39
C GLU A 68 16.00 -5.71 -12.27
N GLN A 69 14.97 -4.97 -12.68
CA GLN A 69 14.97 -3.52 -12.65
C GLN A 69 14.37 -3.00 -11.34
N ASN A 70 15.09 -2.09 -10.70
CA ASN A 70 14.62 -1.42 -9.48
C ASN A 70 13.84 -0.16 -9.87
N TYR A 71 12.58 -0.08 -9.43
CA TYR A 71 11.70 1.06 -9.66
C TYR A 71 11.51 1.86 -8.36
N GLN A 72 11.60 3.17 -8.44
CA GLN A 72 11.12 4.07 -7.39
C GLN A 72 9.62 4.28 -7.60
N VAL A 73 8.81 3.85 -6.65
CA VAL A 73 7.37 4.14 -6.62
C VAL A 73 7.14 5.36 -5.75
N ASN A 74 6.35 6.32 -6.24
CA ASN A 74 5.84 7.43 -5.44
C ASN A 74 4.32 7.51 -5.58
N ILE A 75 3.64 7.52 -4.43
CA ILE A 75 2.18 7.53 -4.35
C ILE A 75 1.75 8.80 -3.63
N ALA A 76 1.01 9.65 -4.32
CA ALA A 76 0.29 10.75 -3.68
C ALA A 76 -0.97 10.21 -3.00
N LEU A 77 -1.04 10.36 -1.67
CA LEU A 77 -2.12 9.88 -0.81
C LEU A 77 -3.02 11.03 -0.36
N PRO A 78 -4.31 10.78 -0.08
CA PRO A 78 -5.26 11.84 0.25
C PRO A 78 -4.96 12.44 1.62
N SER A 79 -5.58 13.59 1.92
CA SER A 79 -5.48 14.17 3.25
C SER A 79 -6.16 13.30 4.31
N ALA A 80 -5.42 12.94 5.37
CA ALA A 80 -5.94 12.17 6.51
C ALA A 80 -5.16 12.48 7.80
N SER A 81 -5.61 11.91 8.92
CA SER A 81 -4.82 11.81 10.16
C SER A 81 -4.07 10.48 10.14
N TRP A 82 -2.79 10.53 9.82
CA TRP A 82 -1.92 9.37 9.68
C TRP A 82 -1.24 9.05 11.00
N THR A 83 -1.40 7.82 11.48
CA THR A 83 -0.63 7.28 12.62
C THR A 83 0.31 6.16 12.19
N GLY A 84 0.17 5.70 10.95
CA GLY A 84 1.08 4.76 10.32
C GLY A 84 0.54 4.25 8.99
N LEU A 85 1.38 3.49 8.30
CA LEU A 85 1.03 2.80 7.07
C LEU A 85 1.87 1.55 6.98
N THR A 86 1.30 0.45 6.49
CA THR A 86 2.08 -0.72 6.09
C THR A 86 1.92 -0.96 4.61
N ALA A 87 3.03 -1.24 3.93
CA ALA A 87 3.06 -1.76 2.57
C ALA A 87 3.57 -3.21 2.62
N GLU A 88 2.89 -4.13 1.95
CA GLU A 88 3.20 -5.55 1.92
C GLU A 88 3.10 -6.06 0.49
N VAL A 89 4.10 -6.77 0.01
CA VAL A 89 4.09 -7.38 -1.33
C VAL A 89 3.40 -8.74 -1.25
N LEU A 90 2.52 -9.03 -2.21
CA LEU A 90 1.84 -10.31 -2.34
C LEU A 90 2.03 -10.83 -3.76
N ASN A 91 2.41 -12.08 -3.88
CA ASN A 91 2.59 -12.76 -5.15
C ASN A 91 1.43 -13.72 -5.45
N SER A 92 1.37 -14.25 -6.67
CA SER A 92 0.35 -15.21 -7.06
C SER A 92 0.52 -16.51 -6.26
N ALA A 93 -0.55 -17.03 -5.67
CA ALA A 93 -0.50 -18.29 -4.92
C ALA A 93 -0.19 -19.53 -5.80
N GLY A 94 -0.40 -19.42 -7.12
CA GLY A 94 0.01 -20.42 -8.10
C GLY A 94 1.35 -20.11 -8.78
N GLY A 95 2.06 -19.08 -8.31
CA GLY A 95 3.36 -18.68 -8.81
C GLY A 95 4.49 -19.61 -8.37
N PRO A 96 5.71 -19.39 -8.90
CA PRO A 96 6.89 -20.12 -8.45
C PRO A 96 7.23 -19.77 -6.99
N HIS A 97 8.02 -20.61 -6.33
CA HIS A 97 8.65 -20.35 -5.02
C HIS A 97 7.72 -20.23 -3.79
N ASN A 98 6.42 -20.50 -3.92
CA ASN A 98 5.47 -20.47 -2.79
C ASN A 98 5.59 -21.64 -1.80
N GLU A 99 6.48 -22.59 -2.06
CA GLU A 99 6.65 -23.80 -1.26
C GLU A 99 7.16 -23.49 0.16
N GLY A 100 7.80 -22.33 0.34
CA GLY A 100 8.32 -21.82 1.61
C GLY A 100 7.41 -20.82 2.32
N ASP A 101 6.28 -20.45 1.72
CA ASP A 101 5.45 -19.37 2.25
C ASP A 101 4.86 -19.74 3.62
N PRO A 102 4.72 -18.75 4.53
CA PRO A 102 4.12 -19.01 5.84
C PRO A 102 2.64 -19.38 5.71
N THR A 103 2.05 -19.77 6.85
CA THR A 103 0.59 -19.85 6.93
C THR A 103 -0.02 -18.49 6.62
N GLN A 104 -0.84 -18.44 5.57
CA GLN A 104 -1.37 -17.21 5.02
C GLN A 104 -2.30 -16.49 6.00
N PRO A 105 -2.07 -15.19 6.28
CA PRO A 105 -3.00 -14.39 7.06
C PRO A 105 -4.39 -14.33 6.41
N GLY A 106 -5.46 -14.32 7.21
CA GLY A 106 -6.83 -14.30 6.68
C GLY A 106 -7.22 -13.03 5.91
N TYR A 107 -6.36 -12.00 5.88
CA TYR A 107 -6.56 -10.79 5.08
C TYR A 107 -6.02 -10.90 3.66
N ILE A 108 -5.30 -11.98 3.33
CA ILE A 108 -4.76 -12.23 1.99
C ILE A 108 -5.92 -12.66 1.06
N PRO A 109 -6.13 -11.98 -0.09
CA PRO A 109 -7.18 -12.37 -1.02
C PRO A 109 -6.95 -13.76 -1.60
N THR A 110 -8.02 -14.46 -1.95
CA THR A 110 -7.92 -15.77 -2.63
C THR A 110 -7.13 -15.66 -3.93
N GLY A 111 -6.22 -16.61 -4.16
CA GLY A 111 -5.33 -16.63 -5.32
C GLY A 111 -4.02 -15.87 -5.11
N TRP A 112 -3.81 -15.28 -3.94
CA TRP A 112 -2.59 -14.56 -3.56
C TRP A 112 -1.93 -15.20 -2.34
N SER A 113 -0.64 -14.97 -2.21
CA SER A 113 0.19 -15.38 -1.09
C SER A 113 1.04 -14.20 -0.62
N THR A 114 1.47 -14.22 0.64
CA THR A 114 2.48 -13.26 1.09
C THR A 114 3.80 -13.53 0.39
N SER A 115 4.39 -12.46 -0.16
CA SER A 115 5.71 -12.53 -0.77
C SER A 115 6.82 -12.68 0.26
N THR A 116 7.86 -13.41 -0.11
CA THR A 116 9.04 -13.73 0.70
C THR A 116 10.31 -13.41 -0.09
N ASP A 117 11.48 -13.43 0.55
CA ASP A 117 12.74 -13.04 -0.10
C ASP A 117 13.12 -13.95 -1.29
N ASP A 118 12.50 -15.12 -1.40
CA ASP A 118 12.80 -16.16 -2.40
C ASP A 118 11.87 -16.14 -3.62
N ASP A 119 10.80 -15.32 -3.63
CA ASP A 119 9.76 -15.35 -4.66
C ASP A 119 9.95 -14.37 -5.83
N GLY A 120 11.03 -13.62 -5.78
CA GLY A 120 11.43 -12.69 -6.84
C GLY A 120 10.79 -11.31 -6.76
N PHE A 121 9.84 -11.06 -5.86
CA PHE A 121 9.33 -9.71 -5.62
C PHE A 121 10.03 -9.09 -4.42
N SER A 122 10.26 -7.78 -4.45
CA SER A 122 10.72 -7.08 -3.26
C SER A 122 10.53 -5.58 -3.32
N PHE A 123 10.68 -4.93 -2.18
CA PHE A 123 10.77 -3.47 -2.12
C PHE A 123 12.13 -2.91 -2.61
N ALA A 124 12.92 -3.69 -3.36
CA ALA A 124 14.22 -3.27 -3.92
C ALA A 124 15.15 -2.60 -2.89
N GLN A 125 15.11 -3.08 -1.65
CA GLN A 125 15.62 -2.34 -0.48
C GLN A 125 17.14 -2.15 -0.52
N ARG A 126 17.87 -3.09 -1.12
CA ARG A 126 19.33 -3.05 -1.30
C ARG A 126 19.78 -2.13 -2.45
N ALA A 127 18.84 -1.58 -3.23
CA ALA A 127 19.14 -0.70 -4.36
C ALA A 127 19.39 0.77 -3.97
N GLY A 128 19.30 1.11 -2.68
CA GLY A 128 19.48 2.50 -2.20
C GLY A 128 18.32 3.43 -2.55
N LEU A 129 17.16 2.87 -2.90
CA LEU A 129 15.94 3.63 -3.20
C LEU A 129 15.30 4.21 -1.93
N ALA A 130 14.57 5.30 -2.11
CA ALA A 130 13.93 6.00 -1.00
C ALA A 130 12.80 5.15 -0.40
N ARG A 131 12.77 5.08 0.93
CA ARG A 131 11.71 4.46 1.73
C ARG A 131 11.21 5.51 2.72
N SER A 132 10.10 6.16 2.40
CA SER A 132 9.60 7.28 3.19
C SER A 132 8.10 7.42 3.11
N LEU A 133 7.50 7.82 4.23
CA LEU A 133 6.17 8.41 4.24
C LEU A 133 6.32 9.82 4.82
N VAL A 134 5.96 10.82 4.02
CA VAL A 134 5.95 12.22 4.41
C VAL A 134 4.52 12.71 4.36
N ALA A 135 3.98 13.20 5.48
CA ALA A 135 2.61 13.68 5.58
C ALA A 135 2.57 15.00 6.33
N GLY A 136 1.86 16.01 5.81
CA GLY A 136 1.71 17.30 6.50
C GLY A 136 3.03 18.01 6.86
N GLY A 137 4.13 17.69 6.16
CA GLY A 137 5.48 18.19 6.46
C GLY A 137 6.26 17.38 7.51
N GLY A 138 5.65 16.36 8.13
CA GLY A 138 6.30 15.42 9.04
C GLY A 138 6.75 14.13 8.34
N SER A 139 7.84 13.52 8.80
CA SER A 139 8.34 12.24 8.31
C SER A 139 8.04 11.11 9.31
N PHE A 140 7.80 9.92 8.78
CA PHE A 140 7.54 8.71 9.57
C PHE A 140 8.81 7.88 9.70
N ALA A 141 8.96 7.20 10.84
CA ALA A 141 9.99 6.20 11.01
C ALA A 141 9.63 4.95 10.20
N VAL A 142 10.64 4.33 9.58
CA VAL A 142 10.50 3.14 8.74
C VAL A 142 11.12 1.93 9.41
N THR A 143 10.40 0.82 9.38
CA THR A 143 10.91 -0.52 9.67
C THR A 143 10.62 -1.41 8.46
N ALA A 144 11.53 -2.31 8.14
CA ALA A 144 11.36 -3.30 7.08
C ALA A 144 11.57 -4.70 7.68
N ASP A 145 10.70 -5.64 7.29
CA ASP A 145 10.88 -7.07 7.55
C ASP A 145 11.44 -7.66 6.26
N GLU A 146 12.73 -8.02 6.25
CA GLU A 146 13.52 -8.43 5.06
C GLU A 146 14.45 -9.63 5.36
N GLY A 147 14.27 -10.26 6.52
CA GLY A 147 15.26 -11.24 7.00
C GLY A 147 14.66 -12.42 7.72
N THR A 148 13.34 -12.39 7.95
CA THR A 148 12.64 -13.52 8.58
C THR A 148 12.10 -14.50 7.54
N ASN A 149 12.23 -14.20 6.24
CA ASN A 149 11.55 -14.88 5.12
C ASN A 149 10.04 -15.05 5.33
N LEU A 150 9.46 -14.26 6.25
CA LEU A 150 8.04 -14.38 6.58
C LEU A 150 7.24 -13.50 5.63
N ARG A 151 7.66 -12.25 5.41
CA ARG A 151 6.93 -11.29 4.59
C ARG A 151 7.81 -10.17 4.08
N ASP A 152 7.57 -9.78 2.85
CA ASP A 152 8.07 -8.54 2.29
C ASP A 152 7.21 -7.37 2.74
N LEU A 153 7.62 -6.72 3.84
CA LEU A 153 6.81 -5.70 4.51
C LEU A 153 7.62 -4.44 4.88
N LEU A 154 7.05 -3.28 4.57
CA LEU A 154 7.45 -1.98 5.10
C LEU A 154 6.40 -1.47 6.09
N SER A 155 6.85 -1.01 7.26
CA SER A 155 6.02 -0.36 8.26
C SER A 155 6.49 1.06 8.51
N PHE A 156 5.56 2.00 8.39
CA PHE A 156 5.76 3.41 8.64
C PHE A 156 5.00 3.78 9.91
N SER A 157 5.69 4.37 10.90
CA SER A 157 5.11 4.77 12.18
C SER A 157 5.45 6.23 12.50
N GLY A 158 4.48 6.96 13.01
CA GLY A 158 4.59 8.40 13.23
C GLY A 158 3.21 9.02 13.41
N MET A 159 3.14 10.35 13.46
CA MET A 159 1.86 11.05 13.53
C MET A 159 1.91 12.35 12.76
N ALA A 160 0.99 12.52 11.80
CA ALA A 160 0.83 13.77 11.07
C ALA A 160 -0.56 13.86 10.43
N THR A 161 -0.96 15.08 10.10
CA THR A 161 -2.23 15.37 9.43
C THR A 161 -1.99 16.09 8.12
N GLY A 162 -2.68 15.67 7.06
CA GLY A 162 -2.60 16.28 5.74
C GLY A 162 -2.42 15.24 4.64
N ALA A 163 -2.23 15.72 3.41
CA ALA A 163 -1.84 14.86 2.30
C ALA A 163 -0.47 14.23 2.57
N ALA A 164 -0.25 13.06 1.98
CA ALA A 164 0.99 12.32 2.16
C ALA A 164 1.59 11.88 0.83
N VAL A 165 2.91 11.70 0.82
CA VAL A 165 3.63 11.03 -0.26
C VAL A 165 4.29 9.81 0.34
N LEU A 166 3.95 8.65 -0.20
CA LEU A 166 4.57 7.38 0.10
C LEU A 166 5.55 7.03 -1.00
N SER A 167 6.80 6.77 -0.64
CA SER A 167 7.86 6.37 -1.54
C SER A 167 8.48 5.06 -1.07
N PHE A 168 8.62 4.11 -1.99
CA PHE A 168 9.33 2.84 -1.75
C PHE A 168 9.94 2.32 -3.06
N GLY A 169 11.01 1.53 -2.94
CA GLY A 169 11.53 0.78 -4.07
C GLY A 169 10.65 -0.42 -4.40
N LEU A 170 10.66 -0.88 -5.64
CA LEU A 170 9.94 -2.07 -6.06
C LEU A 170 10.71 -2.79 -7.16
N ARG A 171 10.74 -4.12 -7.09
CA ARG A 171 11.41 -4.99 -8.07
C ARG A 171 10.58 -6.25 -8.30
N ASP A 172 10.55 -6.65 -9.56
CA ASP A 172 10.19 -7.98 -10.04
C ASP A 172 11.47 -8.59 -10.63
N TYR A 173 11.94 -9.70 -10.06
CA TYR A 173 13.18 -10.34 -10.46
C TYR A 173 13.05 -10.99 -11.83
N ASP A 174 11.94 -11.69 -12.08
CA ASP A 174 11.69 -12.44 -13.32
C ASP A 174 11.13 -11.55 -14.43
N GLY A 175 10.44 -10.47 -14.05
CA GLY A 175 9.83 -9.51 -14.96
C GLY A 175 8.51 -9.97 -15.56
N ASN A 176 7.68 -9.00 -15.95
CA ASN A 176 6.37 -9.18 -16.57
C ASN A 176 5.42 -10.06 -15.74
N GLN A 177 5.62 -10.13 -14.42
CA GLN A 177 4.71 -10.79 -13.51
C GLN A 177 3.74 -9.78 -12.91
N SER A 178 2.57 -10.29 -12.51
CA SER A 178 1.58 -9.51 -11.77
C SER A 178 1.67 -9.84 -10.29
N PHE A 179 1.73 -8.81 -9.47
CA PHE A 179 1.77 -8.92 -8.02
C PHE A 179 0.95 -7.79 -7.37
N LEU A 180 0.55 -7.99 -6.12
CA LEU A 180 -0.14 -6.96 -5.36
C LEU A 180 0.82 -6.26 -4.41
N VAL A 181 0.60 -4.97 -4.21
CA VAL A 181 1.05 -4.25 -3.02
C VAL A 181 -0.17 -3.91 -2.18
N ARG A 182 -0.24 -4.49 -0.99
CA ARG A 182 -1.26 -4.17 0.00
C ARG A 182 -0.81 -2.96 0.80
N LEU A 183 -1.61 -1.90 0.80
CA LEU A 183 -1.45 -0.71 1.62
C LEU A 183 -2.50 -0.71 2.73
N ALA A 184 -2.09 -0.73 3.98
CA ALA A 184 -2.99 -0.60 5.13
C ALA A 184 -2.61 0.62 5.97
N ALA A 185 -3.46 1.62 5.99
CA ALA A 185 -3.25 2.84 6.76
C ALA A 185 -3.73 2.65 8.21
N ALA A 186 -2.86 2.89 9.18
CA ALA A 186 -3.29 3.14 10.55
C ALA A 186 -3.72 4.62 10.62
N ARG A 187 -5.02 4.85 10.79
CA ARG A 187 -5.61 6.19 10.94
C ARG A 187 -6.10 6.35 12.37
N ALA A 188 -5.85 7.52 12.96
CA ALA A 188 -6.52 7.85 14.21
C ALA A 188 -8.03 7.90 13.92
N ASN A 189 -8.82 7.09 14.65
CA ASN A 189 -10.27 7.20 14.60
C ASN A 189 -10.62 8.64 14.97
N ALA A 190 -11.41 9.32 14.14
CA ALA A 190 -12.07 10.54 14.58
C ALA A 190 -12.86 10.17 15.85
N VAL A 191 -12.54 10.81 16.98
CA VAL A 191 -13.37 10.71 18.18
C VAL A 191 -14.78 11.11 17.73
N PRO A 192 -15.81 10.25 17.91
CA PRO A 192 -17.16 10.62 17.49
C PRO A 192 -17.51 11.92 18.19
N THR A 193 -17.77 12.97 17.41
CA THR A 193 -18.34 14.23 17.92
C THR A 193 -19.59 13.85 18.70
N PRO A 194 -19.67 14.11 20.02
CA PRO A 194 -20.84 13.75 20.80
C PRO A 194 -22.05 14.43 20.17
N GLU A 195 -23.05 13.64 19.76
CA GLU A 195 -24.27 14.20 19.18
C GLU A 195 -24.98 15.09 20.22
N PRO A 196 -25.61 16.21 19.79
CA PRO A 196 -26.16 17.24 20.68
C PRO A 196 -27.21 16.76 21.69
N ALA A 197 -27.76 15.55 21.52
CA ALA A 197 -28.72 14.97 22.46
C ALA A 197 -28.12 14.67 23.85
N SER A 198 -26.79 14.52 23.95
CA SER A 198 -26.13 14.18 25.23
C SER A 198 -25.90 15.40 26.15
N MET A 199 -26.04 16.64 25.66
CA MET A 199 -25.94 17.84 26.50
C MET A 199 -27.22 18.14 27.29
N LEU A 200 -28.36 17.51 26.93
CA LEU A 200 -29.63 17.76 27.63
C LEU A 200 -29.75 17.03 28.97
N LEU A 201 -28.90 16.03 29.25
CA LEU A 201 -29.01 15.19 30.44
C LEU A 201 -28.12 15.64 31.62
N VAL A 202 -27.25 16.63 31.44
CA VAL A 202 -26.45 17.19 32.55
C VAL A 202 -27.18 18.37 33.23
N GLY A 203 -28.13 19.03 32.55
CA GLY A 203 -28.91 20.14 33.12
C GLY A 203 -30.09 19.72 34.00
N ALA A 204 -30.77 18.60 33.70
CA ALA A 204 -31.98 18.20 34.42
C ALA A 204 -31.71 17.48 35.77
N GLY A 205 -30.57 16.78 35.88
CA GLY A 205 -30.22 16.02 37.08
C GLY A 205 -29.86 16.90 38.30
N LEU A 206 -29.30 18.08 38.07
CA LEU A 206 -28.89 18.98 39.17
C LEU A 206 -30.07 19.75 39.78
N ILE A 207 -31.12 20.04 39.01
CA ILE A 207 -32.33 20.74 39.52
C ILE A 207 -33.20 19.78 40.36
N GLY A 208 -33.22 18.49 40.02
CA GLY A 208 -33.97 17.47 40.78
C GLY A 208 -33.44 17.25 42.20
N THR A 209 -32.11 17.31 42.39
CA THR A 209 -31.49 17.05 43.71
C THR A 209 -31.58 18.24 44.66
N ALA A 210 -31.57 19.49 44.16
CA ALA A 210 -31.75 20.69 44.98
C ALA A 210 -33.16 20.78 45.62
N ASN A 211 -34.21 20.39 44.88
CA ASN A 211 -35.58 20.38 45.41
C ASN A 211 -35.86 19.24 46.41
N ALA A 212 -35.21 18.09 46.26
CA ALA A 212 -35.34 16.98 47.19
C ALA A 212 -34.68 17.28 48.56
N ILE A 213 -33.55 17.99 48.56
CA ILE A 213 -32.85 18.39 49.80
C ILE A 213 -33.65 19.44 50.57
N ARG A 214 -34.32 20.38 49.87
CA ARG A 214 -35.13 21.43 50.50
C ARG A 214 -36.36 20.88 51.22
N ARG A 215 -37.00 19.82 50.69
CA ARG A 215 -38.16 19.16 51.33
C ARG A 215 -37.81 18.40 52.62
N ARG A 216 -36.59 17.87 52.74
CA ARG A 216 -36.16 17.16 53.98
C ARG A 216 -35.87 18.08 55.15
N LYS A 217 -35.55 19.37 54.93
CA LYS A 217 -35.30 20.33 56.02
C LYS A 217 -36.57 20.94 56.61
N GLY A 218 -37.70 20.91 55.91
CA GLY A 218 -38.98 21.45 56.41
C GLY A 218 -39.77 20.50 57.32
N ALA A 219 -39.46 19.20 57.34
CA ALA A 219 -40.23 18.18 58.06
C ALA A 219 -39.63 17.80 59.43
N ARG A 220 -38.71 18.60 59.99
CA ARG A 220 -38.03 18.33 61.28
C ARG A 220 -38.30 19.36 62.37
N HIS A 221 -39.26 20.25 62.17
CA HIS A 221 -39.84 21.09 63.22
C HIS A 221 -41.36 20.95 63.17
N GLY A 222 -41.85 20.02 63.97
CA GLY A 222 -43.25 19.72 64.26
C GLY A 222 -43.27 18.75 65.42
#